data_AF-A0A6L7STG5-F1
#
_entry.id   AF-A0A6L7STG5-F1
#
_cell.length_a   1.000
_cell.length_b   1.000
_cell.length_c   1.000
_cell.angle_alpha   90.00
_cell.angle_beta   90.00
_cell.angle_gamma   90.00
#
_symmetry.space_group_name_H-M   'P 1'
#
loop_
_entity.id
_entity.type
_entity.pdbx_description
1 polymer ?
#
loop_
_entity_poly.entity_id
_entity_poly.type
_entity_poly.pdbx_seq_one_letter_code
_entity_poly.pdbx_strand_id
1 'polypeptide(L)'
;MPKLEAGVRHDGGDAETGTGLEFGGGIAWTDPARGISLDLAGRTLAVHDSDGREERGLSASFSWHPAPAGGRGPSLTLRRDRGGPAAGGLDALFAPALPGERAGAGSGASRWAVEAAWGLPVLGGRFTGSPHAGFGLAGNVRDWTIGWRLAPEAAG
;
A
#
# COMPACT_ATOMS: atom_id res chain seq x y z
N MET A 1 -8.13 12.47 -7.72
CA MET A 1 -8.86 11.94 -8.88
C MET A 1 -9.57 10.66 -8.48
N PRO A 2 -10.87 10.54 -8.76
CA PRO A 2 -11.59 9.28 -8.62
C PRO A 2 -11.21 8.30 -9.74
N LYS A 3 -11.24 7.00 -9.45
CA LYS A 3 -11.05 5.89 -10.39
C LYS A 3 -12.11 4.82 -10.18
N LEU A 4 -12.54 4.17 -11.25
CA LEU A 4 -13.51 3.07 -11.25
C LEU A 4 -13.06 2.03 -12.28
N GLU A 5 -13.06 0.76 -11.89
CA GLU A 5 -12.57 -0.35 -12.69
C GLU A 5 -13.45 -1.59 -12.48
N ALA A 6 -13.53 -2.44 -13.51
CA ALA A 6 -14.23 -3.72 -13.46
C ALA A 6 -13.39 -4.77 -14.17
N GLY A 7 -13.40 -6.00 -13.65
CA GLY A 7 -12.63 -7.12 -14.18
C GLY A 7 -13.37 -8.44 -14.07
N VAL A 8 -12.93 -9.42 -14.85
CA VAL A 8 -13.43 -10.80 -14.78
C VAL A 8 -12.28 -11.67 -14.27
N ARG A 9 -12.56 -12.50 -13.26
CA ARG A 9 -11.64 -13.49 -12.72
C ARG A 9 -12.10 -14.88 -13.16
N HIS A 10 -11.14 -15.71 -13.52
CA HIS A 10 -11.36 -17.13 -13.78
C HIS A 10 -10.43 -17.92 -12.87
N ASP A 11 -10.98 -18.61 -11.87
CA ASP A 11 -10.22 -19.51 -11.01
C ASP A 11 -10.39 -20.97 -11.49
N GLY A 12 -9.27 -21.65 -11.66
CA GLY A 12 -9.22 -23.05 -12.08
C GLY A 12 -8.46 -23.87 -11.05
N GLY A 13 -9.13 -24.86 -10.46
CA GLY A 13 -8.55 -25.87 -9.56
C GLY A 13 -9.30 -27.19 -9.66
N ASP A 14 -8.67 -28.28 -9.22
CA ASP A 14 -9.05 -29.69 -9.48
C ASP A 14 -10.46 -30.14 -9.00
N ALA A 15 -11.30 -29.27 -8.46
CA ALA A 15 -12.65 -29.61 -8.01
C ALA A 15 -13.76 -28.66 -8.51
N GLU A 16 -13.49 -27.38 -8.78
CA GLU A 16 -14.50 -26.41 -9.21
C GLU A 16 -13.86 -25.36 -10.15
N THR A 17 -14.55 -25.06 -11.26
CA THR A 17 -14.18 -23.97 -12.18
C THR A 17 -15.15 -22.83 -11.94
N GLY A 18 -14.65 -21.69 -11.45
CA GLY A 18 -15.45 -20.51 -11.15
C GLY A 18 -15.12 -19.35 -12.08
N THR A 19 -16.13 -18.70 -12.63
CA THR A 19 -15.99 -17.37 -13.20
C THR A 19 -16.57 -16.37 -12.21
N GLY A 20 -15.81 -15.32 -11.91
CA GLY A 20 -16.27 -14.25 -11.02
C GLY A 20 -16.08 -12.87 -11.63
N LEU A 21 -16.93 -11.94 -11.21
CA LEU A 21 -16.88 -10.55 -11.64
C LEU A 21 -16.43 -9.67 -10.47
N GLU A 22 -15.38 -8.90 -10.68
CA GLU A 22 -14.82 -7.97 -9.69
C GLU A 22 -15.07 -6.52 -10.08
N PHE A 23 -15.41 -5.69 -9.10
CA PHE A 23 -15.50 -4.24 -9.24
C PHE A 23 -14.56 -3.57 -8.24
N GLY A 24 -13.85 -2.54 -8.69
CA GLY A 24 -12.94 -1.75 -7.89
C GLY A 24 -13.13 -0.25 -8.11
N GLY A 25 -12.82 0.54 -7.10
CA GLY A 25 -12.84 1.99 -7.21
C GLY A 25 -11.93 2.63 -6.18
N GLY A 26 -11.59 3.89 -6.39
CA GLY A 26 -10.76 4.63 -5.45
C GLY A 26 -10.71 6.11 -5.70
N ILE A 27 -10.11 6.82 -4.76
CA ILE A 27 -9.86 8.25 -4.81
C ILE A 27 -8.45 8.52 -4.32
N ALA A 28 -7.69 9.24 -5.13
CA ALA A 28 -6.41 9.82 -4.74
C ALA A 28 -6.55 11.33 -4.55
N TRP A 29 -5.89 11.90 -3.55
CA TRP A 29 -5.81 13.33 -3.33
C TRP A 29 -4.39 13.71 -2.93
N THR A 30 -3.92 14.84 -3.44
CA THR A 30 -2.58 15.36 -3.18
C THR A 30 -2.65 16.85 -2.93
N ASP A 31 -1.95 17.32 -1.90
CA ASP A 31 -1.69 18.72 -1.62
C ASP A 31 -0.17 18.95 -1.68
N PRO A 32 0.38 19.31 -2.85
CA PRO A 32 1.81 19.51 -3.02
C PRO A 32 2.38 20.62 -2.15
N ALA A 33 1.59 21.66 -1.84
CA ALA A 33 2.04 22.79 -1.03
C ALA A 33 2.30 22.38 0.43
N ARG A 34 1.60 21.34 0.90
CA ARG A 34 1.80 20.75 2.24
C ARG A 34 2.55 19.41 2.22
N GLY A 35 2.89 18.91 1.03
CA GLY A 35 3.53 17.61 0.84
C GLY A 35 2.66 16.43 1.27
N ILE A 36 1.33 16.55 1.20
CA ILE A 36 0.40 15.52 1.66
C ILE A 36 -0.11 14.72 0.45
N SER A 37 -0.24 13.41 0.62
CA SER A 37 -0.96 12.54 -0.31
C SER A 37 -1.82 11.54 0.45
N LEU A 38 -3.00 11.26 -0.09
CA LEU A 38 -3.98 10.33 0.43
C LEU A 38 -4.49 9.48 -0.74
N ASP A 39 -4.54 8.17 -0.56
CA ASP A 39 -5.20 7.25 -1.49
C ASP A 39 -6.13 6.33 -0.69
N LEU A 40 -7.35 6.20 -1.18
CA LEU A 40 -8.35 5.27 -0.67
C LEU A 40 -8.86 4.45 -1.85
N ALA A 41 -8.81 3.13 -1.73
CA ALA A 41 -9.37 2.23 -2.73
C ALA A 41 -10.13 1.08 -2.07
N GLY A 42 -11.14 0.59 -2.76
CA GLY A 42 -11.94 -0.55 -2.35
C GLY A 42 -12.31 -1.42 -3.53
N ARG A 43 -12.59 -2.69 -3.26
CA ARG A 43 -13.00 -3.66 -4.26
C ARG A 43 -14.00 -4.66 -3.70
N THR A 44 -14.77 -5.26 -4.59
CA THR A 44 -15.73 -6.32 -4.26
C THR A 44 -15.80 -7.33 -5.40
N LEU A 45 -15.82 -8.61 -5.04
CA LEU A 45 -16.17 -9.71 -5.93
C LEU A 45 -17.68 -9.90 -5.86
N ALA A 46 -18.39 -9.67 -6.97
CA ALA A 46 -19.85 -9.60 -7.02
C ALA A 46 -20.54 -10.94 -7.29
N VAL A 47 -19.90 -11.87 -8.01
CA VAL A 47 -20.50 -13.16 -8.37
C VAL A 47 -19.43 -14.25 -8.32
N HIS A 48 -19.74 -15.38 -7.70
CA HIS A 48 -19.02 -16.64 -7.80
C HIS A 48 -20.06 -17.74 -8.02
N ASP A 49 -19.97 -18.44 -9.16
CA ASP A 49 -21.05 -19.29 -9.70
C ASP A 49 -21.36 -20.54 -8.85
N SER A 50 -20.51 -20.91 -7.89
CA SER A 50 -20.73 -22.09 -7.05
C SER A 50 -21.16 -21.84 -5.60
N ASP A 51 -20.88 -20.68 -4.98
CA ASP A 51 -20.83 -20.67 -3.50
C ASP A 51 -21.24 -19.36 -2.76
N GLY A 52 -21.75 -18.34 -3.46
CA GLY A 52 -22.32 -17.15 -2.82
C GLY A 52 -21.36 -16.35 -1.91
N ARG A 53 -20.04 -16.54 -2.05
CA ARG A 53 -19.03 -15.85 -1.24
C ARG A 53 -18.76 -14.45 -1.77
N GLU A 54 -19.11 -13.45 -0.97
CA GLU A 54 -18.78 -12.06 -1.22
C GLU A 54 -17.40 -11.72 -0.62
N GLU A 55 -16.40 -11.50 -1.47
CA GLU A 55 -15.07 -11.06 -1.05
C GLU A 55 -14.93 -9.55 -1.23
N ARG A 56 -14.54 -8.84 -0.17
CA ARG A 56 -14.35 -7.38 -0.18
C ARG A 56 -12.95 -7.00 0.30
N GLY A 57 -12.36 -6.00 -0.34
CA GLY A 57 -11.06 -5.43 0.01
C GLY A 57 -11.12 -3.92 0.16
N LEU A 58 -10.36 -3.38 1.11
CA LEU A 58 -10.18 -1.95 1.32
C LEU A 58 -8.71 -1.65 1.60
N SER A 59 -8.16 -0.66 0.91
CA SER A 59 -6.82 -0.12 1.13
C SER A 59 -6.89 1.39 1.35
N ALA A 60 -6.13 1.89 2.32
CA ALA A 60 -5.94 3.31 2.55
C ALA A 60 -4.45 3.58 2.76
N SER A 61 -3.95 4.64 2.15
CA SER A 61 -2.60 5.14 2.36
C SER A 61 -2.59 6.64 2.56
N PHE A 62 -1.73 7.10 3.45
CA PHE A 62 -1.45 8.50 3.70
C PHE A 62 0.06 8.68 3.72
N SER A 63 0.55 9.73 3.08
CA SER A 63 1.93 10.15 3.17
C SER A 63 2.03 11.64 3.40
N TRP A 64 2.96 12.03 4.24
CA TRP A 64 3.34 13.41 4.46
C TRP A 64 4.84 13.55 4.28
N HIS A 65 5.24 14.42 3.36
CA HIS A 65 6.61 14.74 3.04
C HIS A 65 6.69 16.19 2.55
N PRO A 66 6.89 17.19 3.42
CA PRO A 66 6.78 18.61 3.09
C PRO A 66 7.86 19.11 2.11
N ALA A 67 9.00 18.41 1.97
CA ALA A 67 10.07 18.77 1.04
C ALA A 67 10.47 17.60 0.11
N PRO A 68 9.55 17.10 -0.76
CA PRO A 68 9.74 15.85 -1.48
C PRO A 68 10.87 15.90 -2.52
N ALA A 69 11.21 17.08 -3.03
CA ALA A 69 12.21 17.24 -4.09
C ALA A 69 13.64 16.82 -3.68
N GLY A 70 13.98 16.82 -2.39
CA GLY A 70 15.33 16.48 -1.91
C GLY A 70 15.38 15.28 -0.94
N GLY A 71 14.25 14.65 -0.63
CA GLY A 71 14.18 13.59 0.39
C GLY A 71 14.55 14.03 1.81
N ARG A 72 14.71 15.35 2.03
CA ARG A 72 15.12 15.96 3.29
C ARG A 72 13.92 16.34 4.16
N GLY A 73 14.18 16.43 5.45
CA GLY A 73 13.18 16.78 6.46
C GLY A 73 12.35 15.58 6.91
N PRO A 74 11.31 15.83 7.72
CA PRO A 74 10.50 14.78 8.27
C PRO A 74 9.64 14.13 7.17
N SER A 75 9.40 12.82 7.31
CA SER A 75 8.42 12.12 6.51
C SER A 75 7.64 11.15 7.39
N LEU A 76 6.37 10.95 7.01
CA LEU A 76 5.47 10.01 7.66
C LEU A 76 4.67 9.28 6.59
N THR A 77 4.59 7.97 6.70
CA THR A 77 3.69 7.13 5.90
C THR A 77 2.82 6.29 6.83
N LEU A 78 1.57 6.14 6.44
CA LEU A 78 0.58 5.31 7.10
C LEU A 78 -0.15 4.51 6.03
N ARG A 79 -0.32 3.21 6.28
CA ARG A 79 -1.05 2.31 5.40
C ARG A 79 -1.95 1.39 6.21
N ARG A 80 -3.13 1.13 5.66
CA ARG A 80 -4.09 0.17 6.18
C ARG A 80 -4.65 -0.65 5.03
N ASP A 81 -4.62 -1.96 5.18
CA ASP A 81 -5.30 -2.89 4.31
C ASP A 81 -6.27 -3.76 5.11
N ARG A 82 -7.38 -4.16 4.49
CA ARG A 82 -8.35 -5.09 5.05
C ARG A 82 -9.00 -5.89 3.93
N GLY A 83 -9.10 -7.20 4.11
CA GLY A 83 -9.71 -8.11 3.14
C GLY A 83 -8.76 -9.23 2.73
N GLY A 84 -9.24 -10.17 1.90
CA GLY A 84 -8.39 -11.23 1.38
C GLY A 84 -7.29 -10.69 0.45
N PRO A 85 -6.16 -11.40 0.39
CA PRO A 85 -5.03 -10.99 -0.43
C PRO A 85 -5.49 -10.94 -1.88
N ALA A 86 -4.97 -9.94 -2.55
CA ALA A 86 -4.90 -9.86 -4.00
C ALA A 86 -4.38 -11.19 -4.61
N ALA A 87 -5.26 -12.02 -5.17
CA ALA A 87 -4.90 -13.32 -5.76
C ALA A 87 -4.43 -13.21 -7.23
N GLY A 88 -4.48 -12.04 -7.85
CA GLY A 88 -3.96 -11.75 -9.19
C GLY A 88 -4.95 -10.96 -10.06
N GLY A 89 -4.43 -10.12 -10.97
CA GLY A 89 -5.22 -9.25 -11.86
C GLY A 89 -5.09 -7.76 -11.52
N LEU A 90 -6.23 -7.06 -11.37
CA LEU A 90 -6.32 -5.63 -10.94
C LEU A 90 -5.55 -5.34 -9.64
N ASP A 91 -5.35 -6.40 -8.87
CA ASP A 91 -4.47 -6.56 -7.71
C ASP A 91 -3.05 -6.00 -7.82
N ALA A 92 -2.42 -6.06 -8.99
CA ALA A 92 -1.06 -5.53 -9.18
C ALA A 92 -1.03 -3.99 -9.23
N LEU A 93 -2.18 -3.34 -9.47
CA LEU A 93 -2.28 -1.90 -9.67
C LEU A 93 -2.48 -1.12 -8.36
N PHE A 94 -2.97 -1.79 -7.29
CA PHE A 94 -3.27 -1.17 -5.99
C PHE A 94 -2.14 -1.29 -4.97
N ALA A 95 -1.01 -1.89 -5.33
CA ALA A 95 0.20 -1.84 -4.52
C ALA A 95 1.01 -0.58 -4.91
N PRO A 96 1.00 0.51 -4.12
CA PRO A 96 2.09 1.46 -4.22
C PRO A 96 3.35 0.71 -3.82
N ALA A 97 4.19 0.41 -4.81
CA ALA A 97 5.41 -0.37 -4.62
C ALA A 97 6.40 0.41 -3.75
N LEU A 98 6.67 -0.10 -2.55
CA LEU A 98 7.87 0.18 -1.74
C LEU A 98 8.32 -1.12 -1.03
N PRO A 99 9.62 -1.26 -0.71
CA PRO A 99 10.28 -2.55 -0.52
C PRO A 99 10.05 -3.20 0.86
N GLY A 100 9.77 -4.51 0.85
CA GLY A 100 9.45 -5.36 2.01
C GLY A 100 7.96 -5.22 2.37
N GLU A 101 7.05 -6.16 2.18
CA GLU A 101 7.03 -7.62 2.34
C GLU A 101 5.71 -8.06 1.66
N ARG A 102 5.70 -8.95 0.66
CA ARG A 102 5.70 -10.42 0.82
C ARG A 102 5.34 -10.91 2.22
N ALA A 103 4.06 -10.83 2.55
CA ALA A 103 3.44 -11.77 3.48
C ALA A 103 2.07 -12.13 2.91
N GLY A 104 1.90 -13.40 2.52
CA GLY A 104 0.58 -13.94 2.19
C GLY A 104 -0.28 -13.90 3.45
N ALA A 105 -1.36 -13.13 3.40
CA ALA A 105 -2.35 -13.09 4.47
C ALA A 105 -3.52 -13.99 4.07
N GLY A 106 -4.03 -14.81 5.00
CA GLY A 106 -5.31 -15.51 4.81
C GLY A 106 -6.45 -14.51 4.61
N SER A 107 -7.55 -14.99 4.02
CA SER A 107 -8.73 -14.17 3.72
C SER A 107 -9.23 -13.40 4.96
N GLY A 108 -9.34 -12.07 4.85
CA GLY A 108 -10.00 -11.23 5.86
C GLY A 108 -9.13 -10.55 6.93
N ALA A 109 -7.81 -10.75 6.94
CA ALA A 109 -6.94 -10.10 7.92
C ALA A 109 -6.82 -8.58 7.68
N SER A 110 -6.78 -7.78 8.76
CA SER A 110 -6.45 -6.35 8.67
C SER A 110 -4.95 -6.17 8.90
N ARG A 111 -4.30 -5.42 8.01
CA ARG A 111 -2.90 -5.01 8.12
C ARG A 111 -2.82 -3.50 8.31
N TRP A 112 -1.92 -3.06 9.17
CA TRP A 112 -1.53 -1.66 9.37
C TRP A 112 -0.01 -1.56 9.30
N ALA A 113 0.47 -0.46 8.75
CA ALA A 113 1.88 -0.10 8.76
C ALA A 113 2.02 1.42 8.92
N VAL A 114 2.99 1.85 9.73
CA VAL A 114 3.38 3.25 9.91
C VAL A 114 4.90 3.32 9.82
N GLU A 115 5.44 4.29 9.09
CA GLU A 115 6.87 4.61 9.10
C GLU A 115 7.05 6.12 9.26
N ALA A 116 7.93 6.52 10.16
CA ALA A 116 8.41 7.89 10.30
C ALA A 116 9.91 7.92 10.01
N ALA A 117 10.35 8.92 9.25
CA ALA A 117 11.77 9.13 8.97
C ALA A 117 12.13 10.61 8.98
N TRP A 118 13.42 10.90 9.05
CA TRP A 118 13.92 12.28 8.98
C TRP A 118 15.15 12.39 8.08
N GLY A 119 15.01 12.94 6.88
CA GLY A 119 16.13 13.13 5.96
C GLY A 119 17.06 14.26 6.40
N LEU A 120 18.34 13.95 6.57
CA LEU A 120 19.40 14.89 6.95
C LEU A 120 20.47 14.94 5.85
N PRO A 121 21.01 16.13 5.52
CA PRO A 121 22.15 16.22 4.62
C PRO A 121 23.39 15.60 5.30
N VAL A 122 24.03 14.65 4.64
CA VAL A 122 25.27 14.03 5.10
C VAL A 122 26.34 14.07 4.00
N LEU A 123 27.60 13.82 4.37
CA LEU A 123 28.74 13.78 3.44
C LEU A 123 28.82 15.04 2.55
N GLY A 124 28.72 16.22 3.17
CA GLY A 124 28.76 17.50 2.46
C GLY A 124 27.50 17.79 1.62
N GLY A 125 26.37 17.16 1.95
CA GLY A 125 25.08 17.37 1.27
C GLY A 125 24.92 16.60 -0.04
N ARG A 126 25.85 15.70 -0.37
CA ARG A 126 25.77 14.80 -1.54
C ARG A 126 24.82 13.63 -1.34
N PHE A 127 24.52 13.32 -0.08
CA PHE A 127 23.62 12.24 0.30
C PHE A 127 22.63 12.74 1.34
N THR A 128 21.48 12.10 1.37
CA THR A 128 20.51 12.22 2.45
C THR A 128 20.57 10.95 3.30
N GLY A 129 20.94 11.14 4.56
CA GLY A 129 20.89 10.11 5.60
C GLY A 129 19.58 10.23 6.37
N SER A 130 18.84 9.13 6.50
CA SER A 130 17.51 9.12 7.10
C SER A 130 17.43 8.05 8.20
N PRO A 131 17.54 8.42 9.49
CA PRO A 131 17.01 7.56 10.54
C PRO A 131 15.51 7.36 10.31
N HIS A 132 15.05 6.14 10.53
CA HIS A 132 13.64 5.80 10.41
C HIS A 132 13.22 4.82 11.50
N ALA A 133 11.94 4.87 11.84
CA ALA A 133 11.28 3.92 12.71
C ALA A 133 9.94 3.53 12.09
N GLY A 134 9.61 2.25 12.17
CA GLY A 134 8.38 1.70 11.65
C GLY A 134 7.67 0.78 12.64
N PHE A 135 6.37 0.64 12.44
CA PHE A 135 5.50 -0.26 13.17
C PHE A 135 4.50 -0.90 12.22
N GLY A 136 4.38 -2.23 12.30
CA GLY A 136 3.39 -3.00 11.58
C GLY A 136 2.52 -3.85 12.50
N LEU A 137 1.27 -4.05 12.07
CA LEU A 137 0.29 -4.91 12.75
C LEU A 137 -0.50 -5.67 11.71
N ALA A 138 -0.48 -7.01 11.76
CA ALA A 138 -1.29 -7.88 10.93
C ALA A 138 -1.99 -8.93 11.80
N GLY A 139 -3.30 -8.81 11.98
CA GLY A 139 -4.03 -9.66 12.94
C GLY A 139 -3.47 -9.51 14.36
N ASN A 140 -2.87 -10.57 14.89
CA ASN A 140 -2.20 -10.60 16.19
C ASN A 140 -0.67 -10.43 16.12
N VAL A 141 -0.09 -10.40 14.92
CA VAL A 141 1.34 -10.24 14.70
C VAL A 141 1.69 -8.74 14.69
N ARG A 142 2.78 -8.39 15.37
CA ARG A 142 3.30 -7.02 15.47
C ARG A 142 4.78 -7.03 15.11
N ASP A 143 5.19 -6.03 14.36
CA ASP A 143 6.57 -5.80 13.97
C ASP A 143 6.98 -4.35 14.26
N TRP A 144 8.26 -4.16 14.58
CA TRP A 144 8.86 -2.86 14.81
C TRP A 144 10.20 -2.82 14.08
N THR A 145 10.48 -1.70 13.43
CA THR A 145 11.73 -1.48 12.72
C THR A 145 12.36 -0.17 13.19
N ILE A 146 13.68 -0.17 13.34
CA ILE A 146 14.47 1.04 13.53
C ILE A 146 15.70 0.86 12.66
N GLY A 147 16.03 1.87 11.88
CA GLY A 147 17.16 1.75 10.98
C GLY A 147 17.67 3.08 10.48
N TRP A 148 18.68 2.98 9.62
CA TRP A 148 19.29 4.09 8.92
C TRP A 148 19.27 3.82 7.43
N ARG A 149 18.87 4.82 6.63
CA ARG A 149 18.87 4.76 5.17
C ARG A 149 19.82 5.82 4.63
N LEU A 150 20.55 5.50 3.58
CA LEU A 150 21.40 6.46 2.88
C LEU A 150 20.99 6.46 1.41
N ALA A 151 20.64 7.62 0.87
CA ALA A 151 20.30 7.81 -0.52
C ALA A 151 21.15 8.95 -1.12
N PRO A 152 21.58 8.87 -2.39
CA PRO A 152 22.14 10.02 -3.09
C PRO A 152 21.14 11.18 -3.08
N GLU A 153 21.64 12.41 -2.98
CA GLU A 153 20.79 13.57 -3.22
C GLU A 153 20.33 13.56 -4.68
N ALA A 154 19.02 13.75 -4.92
CA ALA A 154 18.50 13.88 -6.28
C ALA A 154 19.16 15.10 -6.94
N ALA A 155 19.77 14.90 -8.11
CA ALA A 155 20.28 16.01 -8.91
C ALA A 155 19.07 16.85 -9.36
N GLY A 156 19.01 18.10 -8.88
CA GLY A 156 18.02 19.09 -9.31
C GLY A 156 18.21 19.53 -10.76
#